data_AF-A0A7L5PIU6-F1
#
_entry.id   AF-A0A7L5PIU6-F1
#
_cell.length_a   1.000
_cell.length_b   1.000
_cell.length_c   1.000
_cell.angle_alpha   90.00
_cell.angle_beta   90.00
_cell.angle_gamma   90.00
#
_symmetry.space_group_name_H-M   'P 1'
#
loop_
_entity.id
_entity.type
_entity.pdbx_description
1 polymer ?
#
loop_
_entity_poly.entity_id
_entity_poly.type
_entity_poly.pdbx_seq_one_letter_code
_entity_poly.pdbx_strand_id
1 'polypeptide(L)' 'NYMPSGEWTMKDYRGWKHSVYYACCPKTPYFDITYHFVLLRLPLYFIVNVIVPCLLFSFLTGLV' A
#
# COMPACT_ATOMS: atom_id res chain seq x y z
N ASN A 1 2.25 6.81 -19.42
CA ASN A 1 1.73 7.92 -18.59
C ASN A 1 1.22 7.33 -17.28
N TYR A 2 1.60 7.86 -16.12
CA TYR A 2 1.18 7.36 -14.80
C TYR A 2 -0.12 8.04 -14.37
N MET A 3 -1.12 7.26 -13.94
CA MET A 3 -2.37 7.78 -13.41
C MET A 3 -2.31 7.83 -11.87
N PRO A 4 -2.26 9.02 -11.26
CA PRO A 4 -2.22 9.14 -9.81
C PRO A 4 -3.56 8.72 -9.19
N SER A 5 -3.50 8.02 -8.05
CA SER A 5 -4.68 7.64 -7.27
C SER A 5 -4.95 8.66 -6.17
N GLY A 6 -6.22 8.99 -5.90
CA GLY A 6 -6.59 9.91 -4.82
C GLY A 6 -6.42 9.32 -3.41
N GLU A 7 -6.50 7.99 -3.28
CA GLU A 7 -6.37 7.29 -1.99
C GLU A 7 -4.97 6.75 -1.71
N TRP A 8 -4.12 6.65 -2.73
CA TRP A 8 -2.83 5.96 -2.65
C TRP A 8 -1.74 6.78 -3.32
N THR A 9 -0.64 7.00 -2.59
CA THR A 9 0.57 7.62 -3.15
C THR A 9 1.67 6.57 -3.31
N MET A 10 2.36 6.61 -4.44
CA MET A 10 3.50 5.73 -4.69
C MET A 10 4.74 6.31 -4.00
N LYS A 11 5.27 5.58 -3.02
CA LYS A 11 6.45 5.98 -2.24
C LYS A 11 7.75 5.49 -2.87
N ASP A 12 7.78 4.22 -3.29
CA ASP A 12 8.95 3.59 -3.89
C ASP A 12 8.50 2.49 -4.87
N TYR A 13 9.31 2.22 -5.88
CA TYR A 13 9.10 1.14 -6.83
C TYR A 13 10.45 0.50 -7.16
N ARG A 14 10.55 -0.83 -7.03
CA ARG A 14 11.79 -1.57 -7.29
C ARG A 14 11.51 -2.84 -8.07
N GLY A 15 12.42 -3.20 -8.96
CA GLY A 15 12.38 -4.47 -9.69
C GLY A 15 13.62 -5.30 -9.37
N TRP A 16 13.42 -6.57 -9.04
CA TRP A 16 14.51 -7.52 -8.82
C TRP A 16 14.36 -8.69 -9.78
N LYS A 17 15.44 -9.03 -10.47
CA LYS A 17 15.55 -10.25 -11.26
C LYS A 17 16.11 -11.35 -10.37
N HIS A 18 15.41 -12.46 -10.27
CA HIS A 18 15.90 -13.67 -9.62
C HIS A 18 16.14 -14.77 -10.64
N SER A 19 17.08 -15.64 -10.30
CA SER A 19 17.34 -16.89 -11.00
C SER A 19 17.26 -18.02 -9.98
N VAL A 20 16.18 -18.81 -10.04
CA VAL A 20 15.89 -19.87 -9.08
C VAL A 20 16.15 -21.24 -9.72
N TYR A 21 16.88 -22.09 -9.00
CA TYR A 21 17.05 -23.50 -9.35
C TYR A 21 16.10 -24.34 -8.49
N TYR A 22 15.20 -25.07 -9.14
CA TYR A 22 14.28 -25.97 -8.44
C TYR A 22 14.89 -27.36 -8.28
N ALA A 23 14.56 -28.06 -7.19
CA ALA A 23 15.03 -29.41 -6.91
C ALA A 23 14.59 -30.43 -7.97
N CYS A 24 13.49 -30.17 -8.70
CA CYS A 24 13.03 -31.02 -9.79
C CYS A 24 13.92 -30.93 -11.05
N CYS A 25 14.61 -29.80 -11.26
CA CYS A 25 15.38 -29.52 -12.47
C CYS A 25 16.65 -28.68 -12.14
N PRO A 26 17.72 -29.30 -11.62
CA PRO A 26 18.93 -28.58 -11.20
C PRO A 26 19.79 -28.03 -12.36
N LYS A 27 19.51 -28.43 -13.60
CA LYS A 27 20.29 -28.04 -14.79
C LYS A 27 19.84 -26.72 -15.42
N THR A 28 18.62 -26.27 -15.15
CA THR A 28 18.02 -25.12 -15.83
C THR A 28 17.56 -24.08 -14.80
N PRO A 29 18.14 -22.87 -14.79
CA PRO A 29 17.64 -21.78 -13.95
C PRO A 29 16.34 -21.22 -14.53
N TYR A 30 15.35 -20.99 -13.66
CA TYR A 30 14.12 -20.27 -14.00
C TYR A 30 14.30 -18.81 -13.61
N PHE A 31 14.01 -17.90 -14.54
CA PHE A 31 14.11 -16.47 -14.29
C PHE A 31 12.75 -15.90 -13.93
N ASP A 32 12.70 -15.16 -12.84
CA ASP A 32 11.55 -14.36 -12.46
C ASP A 32 11.96 -12.89 -12.30
N ILE A 33 11.02 -12.00 -12.58
CA ILE A 33 11.16 -10.56 -12.36
C ILE A 33 10.07 -10.17 -11.38
N THR A 34 10.48 -9.83 -10.17
CA THR A 34 9.55 -9.43 -9.11
C THR A 34 9.58 -7.91 -8.99
N TYR A 35 8.43 -7.28 -9.24
CA TYR A 35 8.22 -5.85 -9.04
C TYR A 35 7.57 -5.60 -7.68
N HIS A 36 8.24 -4.78 -6.85
CA HIS A 36 7.74 -4.31 -5.57
C HIS A 36 7.30 -2.85 -5.70
N PHE A 37 6.03 -2.59 -5.37
CA PHE A 37 5.48 -1.24 -5.28
C PHE A 37 5.16 -0.93 -3.82
N VAL A 38 5.78 0.11 -3.29
CA VAL A 38 5.49 0.62 -1.94
C VAL A 38 4.45 1.73 -2.08
N LEU A 39 3.23 1.43 -1.65
CA LEU A 39 2.10 2.36 -1.68
C LEU A 39 1.75 2.82 -0.26
N LEU A 40 1.54 4.13 -0.08
CA LEU A 40 1.06 4.73 1.17
C LEU A 40 -0.40 5.15 0.99
N ARG A 41 -1.28 4.74 1.91
CA ARG A 41 -2.67 5.22 1.95
C ARG A 41 -2.75 6.66 2.43
N LEU A 42 -3.59 7.47 1.77
CA LEU A 42 -4.01 8.78 2.22
C LEU A 42 -5.37 8.65 2.93
N PRO A 43 -5.43 8.74 4.28
CA PRO A 43 -6.67 8.54 5.03
C PRO A 43 -7.58 9.79 5.06
N LEU A 44 -7.41 10.74 4.13
CA LEU A 44 -8.12 12.04 4.13
C LEU A 44 -9.65 11.88 4.25
N TYR A 45 -10.21 10.95 3.47
CA TYR A 45 -11.65 10.64 3.54
C TYR A 45 -12.07 10.14 4.93
N PHE A 46 -11.28 9.22 5.52
CA PHE A 46 -11.56 8.65 6.84
C PHE A 46 -11.45 9.70 7.95
N ILE A 47 -10.47 10.60 7.85
CA ILE A 47 -10.30 11.68 8.83
C ILE A 47 -11.53 12.60 8.82
N VAL A 48 -11.93 13.07 7.64
CA VAL A 48 -13.02 14.06 7.51
C VAL A 48 -14.39 13.44 7.81
N ASN A 49 -14.69 12.26 7.29
CA ASN A 49 -16.04 11.69 7.36
C ASN A 49 -16.29 10.79 8.57
N VAL A 50 -15.25 10.28 9.22
CA VAL A 50 -15.40 9.36 10.37
C VAL A 50 -14.79 9.96 11.64
N ILE A 51 -13.52 10.36 11.61
CA ILE A 51 -12.83 10.82 12.83
C ILE A 51 -13.42 12.15 13.34
N VAL A 52 -13.58 13.15 12.48
CA VAL A 52 -14.15 14.45 12.86
C VAL A 52 -15.54 14.34 13.51
N PRO A 53 -16.55 13.66 12.91
CA PRO A 53 -17.86 13.55 13.56
C PRO A 53 -17.79 12.77 14.88
N CYS A 54 -16.98 11.71 14.99
CA CYS A 54 -16.81 10.97 16.24
C CYS A 54 -16.21 11.85 17.36
N LEU A 55 -15.23 12.68 17.05
CA LEU A 55 -14.65 13.63 18.01
C LEU A 55 -15.68 14.68 18.45
N LEU A 56 -16.49 15.19 17.53
CA LEU A 56 -17.56 16.13 17.84
C LEU A 56 -18.60 15.53 18.80
N PHE A 57 -19.07 14.31 18.55
CA PHE A 57 -20.00 13.62 19.45
C PHE A 57 -19.38 13.32 20.82
N SER A 58 -18.11 12.92 20.87
CA SER A 58 -17.40 12.67 22.13
C SER A 58 -17.25 13.94 22.96
N PHE A 59 -16.98 15.08 22.30
CA PHE A 59 -16.91 16.37 22.98
C PHE A 59 -18.27 16.80 23.55
N LEU A 60 -19.35 16.64 22.76
CA LEU A 60 -20.71 16.96 23.20
C LEU A 60 -21.13 16.13 24.42
N THR A 61 -20.76 14.85 24.46
CA THR A 61 -21.06 13.95 25.60
C THR A 61 -20.19 14.19 26.83
N GLY A 62 -18.98 14.73 26.68
CA GLY A 62 -18.14 15.11 27.82
C GLY A 62 -18.45 16.49 28.42
N LEU A 63 -19.20 17.34 27.70
CA LEU A 63 -19.61 18.67 28.16
C LEU A 63 -20.88 18.65 29.02
N VAL A 64 -21.69 17.60 28.90
CA VAL A 64 -22.89 17.35 29.72
C VAL A 64 -22.53 16.69 31.06
#